data_AF-A0A960KIR8-F1
#
_entry.id   AF-A0A960KIR8-F1
#
_cell.length_a   1.000
_cell.length_b   1.000
_cell.length_c   1.000
_cell.angle_alpha   90.00
_cell.angle_beta   90.00
_cell.angle_gamma   90.00
#
_symmetry.space_group_name_H-M   'P 1'
#
loop_
_entity.id
_entity.type
_entity.pdbx_description
1 polymer ?
#
loop_
_entity_poly.entity_id
_entity_poly.type
_entity_poly.pdbx_seq_one_letter_code
_entity_poly.pdbx_strand_id
1 'polypeptide(L)'
;MSLFKRGLWLAAACFTLSLFAGNGNNQAVDMDALDEFDHAFSVQADGAVIVDGERFESMAEFQLSDKFRFESRRCKSELMPMGLQEKAASDCTKNQTVIQNEYYPAQTYTVQVVFHVITDTNGTGDISNSLLQSQIDILNEDFGAFNGSPGAPGFDTGIRFELAGVTRTANRQWFNDRRESQYKSQLGWDQDLYLNIYTNEASGYLGYAYFPQDMAGQTLDGVVLNWTAVGRNAPYGGIYDQGRTATHEIGHYFGLYHTFQGGCDGSNPYTSGDLIADTNDEVTARYDCVQTTSCSSADPIHNYMDYTNDTCMDHFTAEQANRMVCGLVNYRPSLYGGSGSNQSPNAAFSFSTTGLTVDFTDGSSDPDGNVVSWSWTFGDGSTSSAQNPSHSYASAGTYMVSLTVTDNGGANASTSQQVTVTDGSGGAISLSAVGYKVRGYQKADLTWSGASGSTVEIYRDGNLLTTTGNSGSFTDNIDKKGGGVSYTYVVCDSGECSNQAVVQF
;
A
#
# COMPACT_ATOMS: atom_id res chain seq x y z
N MET A 1 -0.10 -14.74 -30.17
CA MET A 1 -0.71 -14.12 -31.38
C MET A 1 -2.12 -13.55 -31.15
N SER A 2 -2.73 -13.68 -29.96
CA SER A 2 -4.04 -13.07 -29.63
C SER A 2 -3.96 -11.68 -28.97
N LEU A 3 -2.79 -11.28 -28.45
CA LEU A 3 -2.59 -9.97 -27.81
C LEU A 3 -2.44 -8.81 -28.82
N PHE A 4 -1.91 -9.08 -30.02
CA PHE A 4 -1.72 -8.05 -31.06
C PHE A 4 -3.01 -7.63 -31.78
N LYS A 5 -4.12 -8.37 -31.61
CA LYS A 5 -5.38 -8.13 -32.32
C LYS A 5 -6.39 -7.26 -31.54
N ARG A 6 -6.25 -7.13 -30.21
CA ARG A 6 -7.08 -6.22 -29.40
C ARG A 6 -6.68 -4.74 -29.55
N GLY A 7 -5.41 -4.46 -29.81
CA GLY A 7 -4.93 -3.08 -30.05
C GLY A 7 -5.40 -2.46 -31.37
N LEU A 8 -5.79 -3.28 -32.36
CA LEU A 8 -6.27 -2.81 -33.65
C LEU A 8 -7.70 -2.22 -33.59
N TRP A 9 -8.50 -2.65 -32.61
CA TRP A 9 -9.89 -2.20 -32.42
C TRP A 9 -9.99 -0.77 -31.86
N LEU A 10 -9.13 -0.38 -30.91
CA LEU A 10 -9.09 0.99 -30.39
C LEU A 10 -8.64 1.99 -31.46
N ALA A 11 -7.71 1.59 -32.34
CA ALA A 11 -7.26 2.43 -33.44
C ALA A 11 -8.38 2.67 -34.46
N ALA A 12 -9.21 1.67 -34.78
CA ALA A 12 -10.32 1.79 -35.74
C ALA A 12 -11.49 2.65 -35.20
N ALA A 13 -11.82 2.53 -33.91
CA ALA A 13 -12.82 3.39 -33.26
C ALA A 13 -12.33 4.85 -33.18
N CYS A 14 -11.04 5.09 -32.92
CA CYS A 14 -10.48 6.45 -32.96
C CYS A 14 -10.32 7.00 -34.38
N PHE A 15 -10.03 6.18 -35.40
CA PHE A 15 -9.87 6.64 -36.78
C PHE A 15 -11.20 7.08 -37.41
N THR A 16 -12.31 6.47 -37.00
CA THR A 16 -13.66 6.95 -37.36
C THR A 16 -14.01 8.26 -36.65
N LEU A 17 -13.54 8.50 -35.41
CA LEU A 17 -13.73 9.77 -34.70
C LEU A 17 -13.06 10.99 -35.37
N SER A 18 -11.92 10.83 -36.04
CA SER A 18 -11.28 11.95 -36.77
C SER A 18 -12.00 12.34 -38.07
N LEU A 19 -12.85 11.47 -38.62
CA LEU A 19 -13.61 11.74 -39.84
C LEU A 19 -14.94 12.48 -39.59
N PHE A 20 -15.55 12.30 -38.42
CA PHE A 20 -16.84 12.95 -38.10
C PHE A 20 -16.71 14.36 -37.50
N ALA A 21 -15.55 14.74 -36.97
CA ALA A 21 -15.32 16.10 -36.49
C ALA A 21 -14.94 17.11 -37.60
N GLY A 22 -14.84 16.68 -38.87
CA GLY A 22 -14.17 17.46 -39.91
C GLY A 22 -14.91 17.75 -41.22
N ASN A 23 -15.99 17.03 -41.60
CA ASN A 23 -16.68 17.35 -42.86
C ASN A 23 -18.12 16.83 -42.89
N GLY A 24 -19.07 17.75 -43.08
CA GLY A 24 -20.49 17.46 -43.27
C GLY A 24 -20.83 16.87 -44.64
N ASN A 25 -20.27 15.71 -44.99
CA ASN A 25 -20.68 14.96 -46.19
C ASN A 25 -20.91 13.48 -45.88
N ASN A 26 -22.18 13.06 -46.03
CA ASN A 26 -22.61 11.67 -46.06
C ASN A 26 -21.92 10.92 -47.22
N GLN A 27 -20.99 10.02 -46.92
CA GLN A 27 -20.62 8.92 -47.79
C GLN A 27 -20.61 7.65 -46.94
N ALA A 28 -21.49 6.70 -47.29
CA ALA A 28 -21.57 5.39 -46.67
C ALA A 28 -20.28 4.61 -46.98
N VAL A 29 -19.62 4.08 -45.95
CA VAL A 29 -18.53 3.12 -46.12
C VAL A 29 -19.13 1.71 -45.96
N ASP A 30 -18.82 0.86 -46.94
CA ASP A 30 -19.25 -0.53 -47.06
C ASP A 30 -18.85 -1.36 -45.82
N MET A 31 -19.84 -1.97 -45.16
CA MET A 31 -19.71 -2.67 -43.88
C MET A 31 -19.64 -4.20 -44.01
N ASP A 32 -19.51 -4.76 -45.21
CA ASP A 32 -19.58 -6.21 -45.44
C ASP A 32 -18.27 -7.00 -45.19
N ALA A 33 -17.31 -6.44 -44.43
CA ALA A 33 -16.03 -7.12 -44.13
C ALA A 33 -15.74 -7.35 -42.63
N LEU A 34 -16.73 -7.16 -41.74
CA LEU A 34 -16.58 -7.30 -40.29
C LEU A 34 -17.63 -8.21 -39.65
N ASP A 35 -18.12 -9.21 -40.39
CA ASP A 35 -19.12 -10.16 -39.91
C ASP A 35 -18.44 -11.44 -39.38
N GLU A 36 -17.96 -11.38 -38.14
CA GLU A 36 -17.80 -12.48 -37.18
C GLU A 36 -17.00 -11.91 -35.98
N PHE A 37 -17.64 -11.81 -34.80
CA PHE A 37 -17.13 -11.47 -33.45
C PHE A 37 -17.82 -10.26 -32.79
N ASP A 38 -18.95 -10.57 -32.16
CA ASP A 38 -19.60 -9.99 -30.96
C ASP A 38 -19.91 -8.48 -30.91
N HIS A 39 -21.21 -8.20 -30.83
CA HIS A 39 -21.86 -6.88 -30.84
C HIS A 39 -21.72 -6.11 -29.51
N ALA A 40 -20.51 -5.85 -29.04
CA ALA A 40 -20.28 -5.14 -27.77
C ALA A 40 -20.50 -3.61 -27.86
N PHE A 41 -20.56 -3.03 -29.07
CA PHE A 41 -20.73 -1.60 -29.27
C PHE A 41 -21.43 -1.28 -30.61
N SER A 42 -22.48 -0.46 -30.61
CA SER A 42 -23.11 0.02 -31.85
C SER A 42 -23.67 1.43 -31.70
N VAL A 43 -23.61 2.22 -32.78
CA VAL A 43 -24.28 3.53 -32.88
C VAL A 43 -25.50 3.36 -33.77
N GLN A 44 -26.66 3.76 -33.27
CA GLN A 44 -27.95 3.63 -33.91
C GLN A 44 -28.21 4.82 -34.84
N ALA A 45 -29.12 4.65 -35.80
CA ALA A 45 -29.45 5.68 -36.79
C ALA A 45 -30.09 6.95 -36.19
N ASP A 46 -30.61 6.85 -34.96
CA ASP A 46 -31.17 7.95 -34.17
C ASP A 46 -30.12 8.71 -33.34
N GLY A 47 -28.85 8.29 -33.37
CA GLY A 47 -27.76 8.89 -32.58
C GLY A 47 -27.52 8.22 -31.22
N ALA A 48 -28.32 7.22 -30.85
CA ALA A 48 -28.13 6.46 -29.62
C ALA A 48 -26.93 5.50 -29.72
N VAL A 49 -26.33 5.17 -28.57
CA VAL A 49 -25.19 4.26 -28.45
C VAL A 49 -25.62 3.05 -27.64
N ILE A 50 -25.35 1.84 -28.12
CA ILE A 50 -25.59 0.60 -27.38
C ILE A 50 -24.24 -0.04 -27.03
N VAL A 51 -23.99 -0.26 -25.74
CA VAL A 51 -22.77 -0.89 -25.23
C VAL A 51 -23.15 -2.06 -24.34
N ASP A 52 -22.70 -3.26 -24.71
CA ASP A 52 -23.01 -4.52 -24.01
C ASP A 52 -24.51 -4.66 -23.67
N GLY A 53 -25.37 -4.35 -24.65
CA GLY A 53 -26.83 -4.44 -24.54
C GLY A 53 -27.54 -3.27 -23.85
N GLU A 54 -26.81 -2.27 -23.37
CA GLU A 54 -27.36 -1.08 -22.70
C GLU A 54 -27.36 0.12 -23.64
N ARG A 55 -28.50 0.82 -23.72
CA ARG A 55 -28.71 1.93 -24.66
C ARG A 55 -28.59 3.27 -23.95
N PHE A 56 -27.81 4.17 -24.55
CA PHE A 56 -27.64 5.58 -24.18
C PHE A 56 -28.21 6.44 -25.32
N GLU A 57 -29.02 7.46 -25.04
CA GLU A 57 -29.71 8.25 -26.07
C GLU A 57 -28.76 9.10 -26.91
N SER A 58 -27.54 9.31 -26.44
CA SER A 58 -26.49 9.99 -27.19
C SER A 58 -25.08 9.54 -26.78
N MET A 59 -24.10 9.85 -27.63
CA MET A 59 -22.68 9.67 -27.28
C MET A 59 -22.27 10.48 -26.05
N ALA A 60 -22.84 11.68 -25.86
CA ALA A 60 -22.55 12.54 -24.71
C ALA A 60 -23.06 11.90 -23.41
N GLU A 61 -24.26 11.31 -23.45
CA GLU A 61 -24.82 10.57 -22.32
C GLU A 61 -24.00 9.31 -22.02
N PHE A 62 -23.59 8.57 -23.05
CA PHE A 62 -22.69 7.42 -22.86
C PHE A 62 -21.38 7.85 -22.19
N GLN A 63 -20.75 8.94 -22.62
CA GLN A 63 -19.50 9.45 -22.02
C GLN A 63 -19.65 9.92 -20.58
N LEU A 64 -20.85 10.34 -20.18
CA LEU A 64 -21.17 10.72 -18.80
C LEU A 64 -21.65 9.54 -17.96
N SER A 65 -21.90 8.38 -18.57
CA SER A 65 -22.40 7.19 -17.87
C SER A 65 -21.32 6.51 -17.04
N ASP A 66 -21.78 5.92 -15.93
CA ASP A 66 -21.05 4.98 -15.11
C ASP A 66 -20.38 3.87 -15.94
N LYS A 67 -21.07 3.37 -16.97
CA LYS A 67 -20.56 2.31 -17.85
C LYS A 67 -19.32 2.71 -18.62
N PHE A 68 -19.28 3.92 -19.16
CA PHE A 68 -18.09 4.45 -19.81
C PHE A 68 -16.96 4.72 -18.81
N ARG A 69 -17.32 5.18 -17.61
CA ARG A 69 -16.37 5.54 -16.54
C ARG A 69 -15.72 4.32 -15.88
N PHE A 70 -16.42 3.19 -15.76
CA PHE A 70 -15.97 1.98 -15.04
C PHE A 70 -15.19 0.96 -15.89
N GLU A 71 -15.34 0.95 -17.22
CA GLU A 71 -14.74 -0.06 -18.11
C GLU A 71 -13.44 0.36 -18.84
N SER A 72 -12.76 1.42 -18.37
CA SER A 72 -11.45 1.86 -18.90
C SER A 72 -11.40 2.05 -20.44
N ARG A 73 -12.47 2.58 -21.04
CA ARG A 73 -12.48 3.01 -22.45
C ARG A 73 -12.27 4.52 -22.58
N ARG A 74 -11.33 5.07 -21.80
CA ARG A 74 -10.94 6.49 -21.85
C ARG A 74 -10.04 6.72 -23.08
N CYS A 75 -10.44 7.59 -24.01
CA CYS A 75 -9.54 8.03 -25.08
C CYS A 75 -8.39 8.85 -24.49
N LYS A 76 -7.13 8.51 -24.85
CA LYS A 76 -5.85 9.13 -24.44
C LYS A 76 -5.19 8.69 -23.12
N SER A 77 -5.68 7.68 -22.40
CA SER A 77 -4.77 6.93 -21.53
C SER A 77 -3.96 5.97 -22.40
N GLU A 78 -2.62 6.04 -22.36
CA GLU A 78 -1.84 4.88 -22.78
C GLU A 78 -2.36 3.69 -21.98
N LEU A 79 -2.89 2.68 -22.68
CA LEU A 79 -3.20 1.39 -22.08
C LEU A 79 -1.87 0.79 -21.61
N MET A 80 -1.45 1.15 -20.41
CA MET A 80 -0.46 0.36 -19.71
C MET A 80 -1.08 -1.03 -19.53
N PRO A 81 -0.32 -2.11 -19.79
CA PRO A 81 -0.83 -3.45 -19.61
C PRO A 81 -1.37 -3.59 -18.19
N MET A 82 -2.52 -4.27 -18.02
CA MET A 82 -3.11 -4.64 -16.72
C MET A 82 -2.13 -5.47 -15.88
N GLY A 83 -1.10 -4.83 -15.34
CA GLY A 83 -0.60 -5.11 -14.01
C GLY A 83 -1.39 -4.22 -13.05
N LEU A 84 -1.67 -4.72 -11.85
CA LEU A 84 -2.19 -3.90 -10.77
C LEU A 84 -1.23 -2.71 -10.61
N GLN A 85 -1.69 -1.50 -10.93
CA GLN A 85 -0.90 -0.31 -10.59
C GLN A 85 -0.88 -0.25 -9.06
N GLU A 86 0.31 -0.35 -8.46
CA GLU A 86 0.44 -0.20 -7.03
C GLU A 86 0.06 1.24 -6.65
N LYS A 87 -0.79 1.37 -5.62
CA LYS A 87 -1.19 2.66 -5.07
C LYS A 87 0.06 3.45 -4.67
N ALA A 88 0.20 4.68 -5.15
CA ALA A 88 1.31 5.55 -4.82
C ALA A 88 0.85 6.97 -4.49
N ALA A 89 1.58 7.62 -3.57
CA ALA A 89 1.37 9.04 -3.25
C ALA A 89 1.47 9.98 -4.47
N SER A 90 2.21 9.57 -5.51
CA SER A 90 2.29 10.32 -6.78
C SER A 90 0.96 10.42 -7.53
N ASP A 91 -0.02 9.58 -7.22
CA ASP A 91 -1.32 9.54 -7.90
C ASP A 91 -2.25 10.67 -7.44
N CYS A 92 -2.00 11.28 -6.29
CA CYS A 92 -2.79 12.39 -5.76
C CYS A 92 -1.89 13.46 -5.13
N THR A 93 -0.96 14.00 -5.92
CA THR A 93 -0.15 15.14 -5.48
C THR A 93 -0.97 16.45 -5.49
N LYS A 94 -0.37 17.53 -5.02
CA LYS A 94 -0.96 18.88 -5.07
C LYS A 94 -1.09 19.46 -6.47
N ASN A 95 -0.39 18.91 -7.45
CA ASN A 95 -0.35 19.44 -8.82
C ASN A 95 -0.86 18.44 -9.87
N GLN A 96 -1.21 17.22 -9.44
CA GLN A 96 -1.60 16.17 -10.35
C GLN A 96 -2.50 15.13 -9.67
N THR A 97 -3.49 14.66 -10.42
CA THR A 97 -4.32 13.48 -10.11
C THR A 97 -4.10 12.43 -11.20
N VAL A 98 -3.70 11.22 -10.83
CA VAL A 98 -3.59 10.03 -11.70
C VAL A 98 -4.26 8.85 -11.01
N ILE A 99 -5.47 9.05 -10.50
CA ILE A 99 -6.24 7.99 -9.85
C ILE A 99 -6.93 7.12 -10.90
N GLN A 100 -6.82 5.80 -10.76
CA GLN A 100 -7.56 4.82 -11.56
C GLN A 100 -8.46 3.96 -10.65
N ASN A 101 -8.90 2.79 -11.14
CA ASN A 101 -9.86 1.94 -10.44
C ASN A 101 -9.37 1.39 -9.09
N GLU A 102 -8.06 1.38 -8.81
CA GLU A 102 -7.50 0.91 -7.54
C GLU A 102 -7.93 1.76 -6.33
N TYR A 103 -8.32 3.02 -6.55
CA TYR A 103 -8.82 3.91 -5.50
C TYR A 103 -10.35 3.91 -5.38
N TYR A 104 -11.04 3.08 -6.17
CA TYR A 104 -12.48 2.91 -6.01
C TYR A 104 -12.79 2.46 -4.57
N PRO A 105 -13.79 3.07 -3.89
CA PRO A 105 -14.11 2.78 -2.50
C PRO A 105 -14.84 1.45 -2.33
N ALA A 106 -14.13 0.35 -2.60
CA ALA A 106 -14.62 -1.01 -2.51
C ALA A 106 -14.69 -1.55 -1.06
N GLN A 107 -14.19 -0.78 -0.08
CA GLN A 107 -14.19 -1.14 1.32
C GLN A 107 -14.52 0.07 2.21
N THR A 108 -14.84 -0.20 3.46
CA THR A 108 -15.08 0.83 4.46
C THR A 108 -13.79 1.24 5.16
N TYR A 109 -13.52 2.55 5.20
CA TYR A 109 -12.40 3.16 5.91
C TYR A 109 -12.93 3.92 7.13
N THR A 110 -12.93 3.28 8.31
CA THR A 110 -13.44 3.91 9.53
C THR A 110 -12.36 4.75 10.22
N VAL A 111 -12.52 6.07 10.17
CA VAL A 111 -11.65 7.09 10.78
C VAL A 111 -12.12 7.41 12.20
N GLN A 112 -11.20 7.36 13.15
CA GLN A 112 -11.46 7.72 14.55
C GLN A 112 -11.32 9.23 14.75
N VAL A 113 -12.36 9.88 15.26
CA VAL A 113 -12.45 11.34 15.40
C VAL A 113 -12.34 11.75 16.86
N VAL A 114 -11.51 12.75 17.14
CA VAL A 114 -11.39 13.36 18.47
C VAL A 114 -11.72 14.84 18.36
N PHE A 115 -12.70 15.29 19.16
CA PHE A 115 -13.00 16.71 19.27
C PHE A 115 -12.24 17.34 20.45
N HIS A 116 -11.57 18.46 20.18
CA HIS A 116 -10.97 19.33 21.17
C HIS A 116 -11.80 20.61 21.28
N VAL A 117 -12.74 20.61 22.22
CA VAL A 117 -13.59 21.78 22.48
C VAL A 117 -12.80 22.81 23.26
N ILE A 118 -12.43 23.89 22.61
CA ILE A 118 -11.72 25.01 23.22
C ILE A 118 -12.73 26.11 23.49
N THR A 119 -12.83 26.56 24.74
CA THR A 119 -13.77 27.62 25.14
C THR A 119 -13.01 28.87 25.57
N ASP A 120 -13.65 30.03 25.48
CA ASP A 120 -13.21 31.19 26.25
C ASP A 120 -13.39 30.89 27.75
N THR A 121 -12.65 31.63 28.56
CA THR A 121 -12.66 31.64 30.02
C THR A 121 -14.03 31.94 30.65
N ASN A 122 -14.97 32.51 29.89
CA ASN A 122 -16.35 32.74 30.33
C ASN A 122 -17.33 31.61 29.94
N GLY A 123 -16.84 30.56 29.27
CA GLY A 123 -17.65 29.42 28.81
C GLY A 123 -18.21 29.55 27.38
N THR A 124 -18.02 30.68 26.70
CA THR A 124 -18.35 30.79 25.27
C THR A 124 -17.53 29.77 24.48
N GLY A 125 -18.15 29.11 23.49
CA GLY A 125 -17.50 28.05 22.73
C GLY A 125 -17.81 26.63 23.22
N ASP A 126 -18.56 26.48 24.31
CA ASP A 126 -18.92 25.15 24.82
C ASP A 126 -19.98 24.48 23.93
N ILE A 127 -19.61 23.35 23.32
CA ILE A 127 -20.48 22.57 22.43
C ILE A 127 -20.95 21.31 23.15
N SER A 128 -22.25 21.03 23.16
CA SER A 128 -22.78 19.81 23.79
C SER A 128 -22.31 18.52 23.10
N ASN A 129 -22.15 17.42 23.85
CA ASN A 129 -21.80 16.12 23.27
C ASN A 129 -22.83 15.65 22.22
N SER A 130 -24.11 15.97 22.37
CA SER A 130 -25.14 15.66 21.38
C SER A 130 -24.93 16.40 20.06
N LEU A 131 -24.45 17.65 20.12
CA LEU A 131 -24.16 18.41 18.91
C LEU A 131 -22.90 17.87 18.22
N LEU A 132 -21.86 17.51 18.99
CA LEU A 132 -20.67 16.81 18.45
C LEU A 132 -21.03 15.47 17.81
N GLN A 133 -21.89 14.67 18.46
CA GLN A 133 -22.37 13.42 17.88
C GLN A 133 -23.17 13.67 16.59
N SER A 134 -24.03 14.68 16.56
CA SER A 134 -24.76 15.02 15.34
C SER A 134 -23.82 15.41 14.18
N GLN A 135 -22.66 15.99 14.48
CA GLN A 135 -21.66 16.27 13.46
C GLN A 135 -21.07 14.99 12.88
N ILE A 136 -20.79 13.98 13.71
CA ILE A 136 -20.34 12.65 13.25
C ILE A 136 -21.42 11.99 12.39
N ASP A 137 -22.69 12.11 12.77
CA ASP A 137 -23.80 11.57 11.99
C ASP A 137 -23.89 12.25 10.60
N ILE A 138 -23.77 13.59 10.56
CA ILE A 138 -23.72 14.36 9.30
C ILE A 138 -22.55 13.93 8.42
N LEU A 139 -21.35 13.77 8.99
CA LEU A 139 -20.19 13.31 8.21
C LEU A 139 -20.42 11.94 7.59
N ASN A 140 -21.04 11.01 8.33
CA ASN A 140 -21.38 9.70 7.78
C ASN A 140 -22.49 9.76 6.72
N GLU A 141 -23.48 10.65 6.89
CA GLU A 141 -24.52 10.91 5.89
C GLU A 141 -23.93 11.43 4.57
N ASP A 142 -23.00 12.39 4.65
CA ASP A 142 -22.42 13.11 3.50
C ASP A 142 -21.35 12.27 2.79
N PHE A 143 -20.41 11.68 3.54
CA PHE A 143 -19.36 10.83 2.96
C PHE A 143 -19.87 9.45 2.58
N GLY A 144 -20.95 8.97 3.19
CA GLY A 144 -21.56 7.68 2.89
C GLY A 144 -22.66 7.73 1.83
N ALA A 145 -23.07 8.92 1.39
CA ALA A 145 -24.19 9.13 0.47
C ALA A 145 -25.44 8.30 0.85
N PHE A 146 -25.77 8.28 2.14
CA PHE A 146 -26.80 7.36 2.65
C PHE A 146 -28.18 7.70 2.09
N ASN A 147 -28.88 6.67 1.58
CA ASN A 147 -30.22 6.85 1.03
C ASN A 147 -31.17 7.50 2.05
N GLY A 148 -31.82 8.59 1.65
CA GLY A 148 -32.73 9.37 2.51
C GLY A 148 -32.04 10.39 3.42
N SER A 149 -30.71 10.52 3.38
CA SER A 149 -29.99 11.64 3.98
C SER A 149 -29.91 12.83 3.00
N PRO A 150 -29.55 14.04 3.47
CA PRO A 150 -29.26 15.15 2.57
C PRO A 150 -28.06 14.88 1.65
N GLY A 151 -27.13 14.01 2.04
CA GLY A 151 -25.98 13.61 1.23
C GLY A 151 -26.26 12.50 0.21
N ALA A 152 -27.48 11.95 0.17
CA ALA A 152 -27.88 10.90 -0.76
C ALA A 152 -27.61 11.19 -2.26
N PRO A 153 -27.63 12.44 -2.75
CA PRO A 153 -27.29 12.74 -4.15
C PRO A 153 -25.83 12.46 -4.52
N GLY A 154 -24.94 12.32 -3.55
CA GLY A 154 -23.51 12.13 -3.80
C GLY A 154 -23.06 10.69 -4.02
N PHE A 155 -21.74 10.55 -4.07
CA PHE A 155 -21.08 9.25 -4.22
C PHE A 155 -20.61 8.71 -2.87
N ASP A 156 -20.86 7.43 -2.57
CA ASP A 156 -20.35 6.80 -1.35
C ASP A 156 -18.82 6.70 -1.43
N THR A 157 -18.15 7.43 -0.56
CA THR A 157 -16.69 7.51 -0.50
C THR A 157 -16.05 6.29 0.17
N GLY A 158 -16.84 5.41 0.79
CA GLY A 158 -16.36 4.35 1.67
C GLY A 158 -15.76 4.83 3.00
N ILE A 159 -15.53 6.13 3.19
CA ILE A 159 -15.00 6.69 4.43
C ILE A 159 -16.13 6.84 5.44
N ARG A 160 -15.89 6.43 6.68
CA ARG A 160 -16.82 6.52 7.81
C ARG A 160 -16.12 7.10 9.02
N PHE A 161 -16.89 7.70 9.93
CA PHE A 161 -16.36 8.40 11.09
C PHE A 161 -16.98 7.86 12.37
N GLU A 162 -16.14 7.66 13.38
CA GLU A 162 -16.56 7.26 14.72
C GLU A 162 -15.97 8.21 15.75
N LEU A 163 -16.78 8.58 16.75
CA LEU A 163 -16.32 9.42 17.84
C LEU A 163 -15.45 8.61 18.81
N ALA A 164 -14.15 8.88 18.81
CA ALA A 164 -13.19 8.27 19.72
C ALA A 164 -13.10 9.02 21.06
N GLY A 165 -13.22 10.35 21.05
CA GLY A 165 -13.06 11.14 22.26
C GLY A 165 -13.48 12.60 22.14
N VAL A 166 -13.71 13.21 23.30
CA VAL A 166 -13.96 14.65 23.44
C VAL A 166 -13.12 15.18 24.60
N THR A 167 -12.34 16.22 24.32
CA THR A 167 -11.61 16.98 25.35
C THR A 167 -12.19 18.39 25.44
N ARG A 168 -12.11 19.01 26.61
CA ARG A 168 -12.64 20.37 26.86
C ARG A 168 -11.60 21.21 27.59
N THR A 169 -11.28 22.37 27.02
CA THR A 169 -10.22 23.24 27.56
C THR A 169 -10.64 24.71 27.50
N ALA A 170 -10.68 25.36 28.67
CA ALA A 170 -10.89 26.80 28.74
C ALA A 170 -9.57 27.57 28.56
N ASN A 171 -9.38 28.21 27.42
CA ASN A 171 -8.22 29.04 27.15
C ASN A 171 -8.56 30.12 26.12
N ARG A 172 -8.62 31.39 26.56
CA ARG A 172 -9.00 32.51 25.71
C ARG A 172 -8.09 32.72 24.50
N GLN A 173 -6.79 32.47 24.62
CA GLN A 173 -5.89 32.64 23.48
C GLN A 173 -6.16 31.59 22.43
N TRP A 174 -6.32 30.33 22.84
CA TRP A 174 -6.61 29.23 21.93
C TRP A 174 -8.03 29.30 21.36
N PHE A 175 -9.00 29.78 22.14
CA PHE A 175 -10.36 30.06 21.69
C PHE A 175 -10.37 31.09 20.56
N ASN A 176 -9.61 32.18 20.71
CA ASN A 176 -9.45 33.18 19.65
C ASN A 176 -8.52 32.72 18.50
N ASP A 177 -8.29 31.41 18.39
CA ASP A 177 -7.38 30.76 17.45
C ASP A 177 -5.97 31.36 17.42
N ARG A 178 -5.48 31.81 18.58
CA ARG A 178 -4.09 32.25 18.75
C ARG A 178 -3.26 31.09 19.28
N ARG A 179 -2.03 31.01 18.77
CA ARG A 179 -1.02 30.02 19.16
C ARG A 179 -1.41 28.59 18.78
N GLU A 180 -1.84 28.41 17.54
CA GLU A 180 -2.19 27.11 16.95
C GLU A 180 -1.21 25.99 17.31
N SER A 181 0.08 26.18 17.04
CA SER A 181 1.09 25.16 17.33
C SER A 181 1.14 24.75 18.80
N GLN A 182 0.76 25.63 19.74
CA GLN A 182 0.71 25.30 21.16
C GLN A 182 -0.51 24.46 21.52
N TYR A 183 -1.70 24.80 21.02
CA TYR A 183 -2.88 24.01 21.37
C TYR A 183 -2.89 22.67 20.64
N LYS A 184 -2.45 22.61 19.38
CA LYS A 184 -2.38 21.34 18.65
C LYS A 184 -1.34 20.39 19.23
N SER A 185 -0.18 20.90 19.68
CA SER A 185 0.83 20.06 20.37
C SER A 185 0.42 19.60 21.77
N GLN A 186 -0.42 20.36 22.48
CA GLN A 186 -0.81 20.02 23.86
C GLN A 186 -2.10 19.20 23.95
N LEU A 187 -3.03 19.42 23.03
CA LEU A 187 -4.35 18.79 23.06
C LEU A 187 -4.45 17.63 22.09
N GLY A 188 -3.76 17.72 20.95
CA GLY A 188 -3.86 16.74 19.88
C GLY A 188 -3.55 15.33 20.36
N TRP A 189 -4.44 14.41 20.01
CA TRP A 189 -4.14 12.99 20.02
C TRP A 189 -3.25 12.65 18.82
N ASP A 190 -2.67 11.45 18.81
CA ASP A 190 -1.76 10.99 17.76
C ASP A 190 -2.34 11.27 16.36
N GLN A 191 -1.65 12.11 15.59
CA GLN A 191 -2.14 12.59 14.29
C GLN A 191 -2.15 11.50 13.21
N ASP A 192 -1.39 10.41 13.40
CA ASP A 192 -1.42 9.28 12.48
C ASP A 192 -2.65 8.39 12.72
N LEU A 193 -3.21 8.41 13.94
CA LEU A 193 -4.28 7.50 14.38
C LEU A 193 -5.65 8.18 14.50
N TYR A 194 -5.68 9.49 14.70
CA TYR A 194 -6.92 10.22 14.97
C TYR A 194 -7.07 11.47 14.10
N LEU A 195 -8.28 11.64 13.56
CA LEU A 195 -8.71 12.91 13.01
C LEU A 195 -8.98 13.87 14.17
N ASN A 196 -8.02 14.75 14.41
CA ASN A 196 -8.10 15.77 15.44
C ASN A 196 -8.90 16.98 14.92
N ILE A 197 -10.05 17.26 15.55
CA ILE A 197 -10.91 18.40 15.22
C ILE A 197 -10.92 19.38 16.40
N TYR A 198 -10.44 20.59 16.18
CA TYR A 198 -10.40 21.65 17.20
C TYR A 198 -11.55 22.61 16.97
N THR A 199 -12.33 22.94 18.01
CA THR A 199 -13.42 23.92 17.90
C THR A 199 -13.06 25.19 18.64
N ASN A 200 -12.97 26.31 17.92
CA ASN A 200 -12.61 27.63 18.45
C ASN A 200 -13.22 28.74 17.56
N GLU A 201 -12.68 29.96 17.49
CA GLU A 201 -13.17 31.02 16.58
C GLU A 201 -12.64 30.93 15.14
N ALA A 202 -11.79 29.93 14.84
CA ALA A 202 -11.17 29.66 13.53
C ALA A 202 -10.59 30.91 12.85
N SER A 203 -9.99 31.82 13.62
CA SER A 203 -9.42 33.08 13.15
C SER A 203 -10.39 33.97 12.34
N GLY A 204 -11.70 33.79 12.52
CA GLY A 204 -12.75 34.52 11.79
C GLY A 204 -13.25 33.82 10.52
N TYR A 205 -12.72 32.64 10.17
CA TYR A 205 -13.26 31.75 9.16
C TYR A 205 -14.33 30.82 9.75
N LEU A 206 -15.00 30.04 8.90
CA LEU A 206 -15.90 28.95 9.34
C LEU A 206 -15.10 27.70 9.72
N GLY A 207 -13.99 27.45 9.03
CA GLY A 207 -13.06 26.38 9.31
C GLY A 207 -11.79 26.53 8.50
N TYR A 208 -10.84 25.63 8.76
CA TYR A 208 -9.70 25.37 7.89
C TYR A 208 -9.13 23.98 8.18
N ALA A 209 -8.47 23.40 7.18
CA ALA A 209 -7.71 22.16 7.28
C ALA A 209 -6.35 22.28 6.60
N TYR A 210 -5.48 21.32 6.87
CA TYR A 210 -4.24 21.14 6.10
C TYR A 210 -4.33 19.95 5.16
N PHE A 211 -3.75 20.13 3.99
CA PHE A 211 -3.66 19.10 2.96
C PHE A 211 -2.77 17.93 3.42
N PRO A 212 -3.09 16.68 3.01
CA PRO A 212 -2.31 15.50 3.37
C PRO A 212 -0.86 15.60 2.94
N GLN A 213 -0.61 16.17 1.76
CA GLN A 213 0.71 16.29 1.17
C GLN A 213 1.64 17.23 1.97
N ASP A 214 1.07 18.14 2.77
CA ASP A 214 1.82 19.14 3.53
C ASP A 214 2.02 18.73 4.99
N MET A 215 0.96 18.20 5.63
CA MET A 215 0.90 18.09 7.09
C MET A 215 0.55 16.71 7.64
N ALA A 216 0.26 15.68 6.83
CA ALA A 216 -0.12 14.36 7.35
C ALA A 216 0.86 13.85 8.42
N GLY A 217 0.32 13.41 9.58
CA GLY A 217 1.10 12.89 10.72
C GLY A 217 1.88 13.95 11.51
N GLN A 218 1.90 15.21 11.08
CA GLN A 218 2.61 16.28 11.78
C GLN A 218 1.73 16.94 12.83
N THR A 219 2.35 17.67 13.77
CA THR A 219 1.65 18.31 14.88
C THR A 219 0.51 19.26 14.48
N LEU A 220 0.59 19.94 13.33
CA LEU A 220 -0.50 20.83 12.90
C LEU A 220 -1.59 20.12 12.09
N ASP A 221 -1.43 18.84 11.76
CA ASP A 221 -2.44 18.07 11.03
C ASP A 221 -3.77 18.07 11.77
N GLY A 222 -4.85 18.06 10.99
CA GLY A 222 -6.22 18.07 11.49
C GLY A 222 -7.02 19.27 11.01
N VAL A 223 -8.20 19.41 11.60
CA VAL A 223 -9.23 20.38 11.18
C VAL A 223 -9.53 21.34 12.32
N VAL A 224 -9.70 22.62 12.01
CA VAL A 224 -10.16 23.63 12.94
C VAL A 224 -11.50 24.15 12.46
N LEU A 225 -12.50 24.14 13.34
CA LEU A 225 -13.86 24.59 13.04
C LEU A 225 -14.24 25.75 13.94
N ASN A 226 -14.96 26.71 13.37
CA ASN A 226 -15.68 27.70 14.12
C ASN A 226 -16.74 26.98 14.95
N TRP A 227 -16.68 27.14 16.28
CA TRP A 227 -17.57 26.44 17.21
C TRP A 227 -19.06 26.65 16.93
N THR A 228 -19.41 27.78 16.28
CA THR A 228 -20.80 28.10 15.93
C THR A 228 -21.32 27.31 14.72
N ALA A 229 -20.46 26.73 13.88
CA ALA A 229 -20.83 25.99 12.68
C ALA A 229 -20.79 24.46 12.84
N VAL A 230 -20.60 23.97 14.08
CA VAL A 230 -20.47 22.54 14.37
C VAL A 230 -21.83 21.90 14.65
N GLY A 231 -22.12 20.83 13.92
CA GLY A 231 -23.26 19.94 14.14
C GLY A 231 -24.57 20.43 13.52
N ARG A 232 -25.65 19.67 13.77
CA ARG A 232 -26.98 19.95 13.21
C ARG A 232 -27.70 21.03 14.03
N ASN A 233 -28.29 22.00 13.33
CA ASN A 233 -28.86 23.23 13.90
C ASN A 233 -27.82 24.01 14.73
N ALA A 234 -26.62 24.15 14.18
CA ALA A 234 -25.52 24.82 14.86
C ALA A 234 -25.82 26.29 15.21
N PRO A 235 -25.17 26.87 16.24
CA PRO A 235 -25.42 28.23 16.71
C PRO A 235 -25.24 29.37 15.69
N TYR A 236 -24.55 29.13 14.57
CA TYR A 236 -24.33 30.12 13.51
C TYR A 236 -25.65 30.65 12.93
N GLY A 237 -26.66 29.78 12.86
CA GLY A 237 -28.02 30.10 12.45
C GLY A 237 -28.25 30.07 10.94
N GLY A 238 -29.15 29.17 10.51
CA GLY A 238 -29.90 29.14 9.25
C GLY A 238 -29.12 28.92 7.94
N ILE A 239 -27.84 29.29 7.87
CA ILE A 239 -27.05 29.29 6.64
C ILE A 239 -25.92 28.26 6.69
N TYR A 240 -25.17 28.22 7.80
CA TYR A 240 -24.08 27.26 8.06
C TYR A 240 -24.36 26.51 9.36
N ASP A 241 -25.54 25.89 9.42
CA ASP A 241 -26.06 25.23 10.63
C ASP A 241 -26.41 23.76 10.43
N GLN A 242 -26.01 23.15 9.31
CA GLN A 242 -26.20 21.72 9.06
C GLN A 242 -24.87 20.96 9.03
N GLY A 243 -23.77 21.57 9.49
CA GLY A 243 -22.48 20.91 9.70
C GLY A 243 -21.66 20.66 8.43
N ARG A 244 -22.01 21.31 7.29
CA ARG A 244 -21.28 21.10 6.02
C ARG A 244 -19.94 21.84 5.99
N THR A 245 -19.73 22.80 6.88
CA THR A 245 -18.38 23.32 7.15
C THR A 245 -17.41 22.18 7.50
N ALA A 246 -17.78 21.24 8.38
CA ALA A 246 -16.90 20.12 8.71
C ALA A 246 -16.72 19.17 7.51
N THR A 247 -17.78 18.89 6.75
CA THR A 247 -17.73 18.08 5.53
C THR A 247 -16.73 18.67 4.52
N HIS A 248 -16.80 19.98 4.29
CA HIS A 248 -15.91 20.74 3.42
C HIS A 248 -14.45 20.68 3.87
N GLU A 249 -14.18 21.02 5.14
CA GLU A 249 -12.80 21.01 5.66
C GLU A 249 -12.19 19.61 5.68
N ILE A 250 -12.99 18.57 5.92
CA ILE A 250 -12.51 17.19 5.88
C ILE A 250 -12.26 16.74 4.43
N GLY A 251 -12.98 17.28 3.44
CA GLY A 251 -12.63 17.15 2.03
C GLY A 251 -11.21 17.66 1.73
N HIS A 252 -10.86 18.86 2.22
CA HIS A 252 -9.48 19.38 2.14
C HIS A 252 -8.49 18.53 2.91
N TYR A 253 -8.85 18.09 4.11
CA TYR A 253 -8.02 17.18 4.91
C TYR A 253 -7.68 15.92 4.11
N PHE A 254 -8.60 15.38 3.30
CA PHE A 254 -8.33 14.24 2.41
C PHE A 254 -7.79 14.61 1.02
N GLY A 255 -7.51 15.88 0.76
CA GLY A 255 -6.74 16.32 -0.41
C GLY A 255 -7.57 16.87 -1.58
N LEU A 256 -8.85 17.19 -1.36
CA LEU A 256 -9.66 17.92 -2.34
C LEU A 256 -9.33 19.41 -2.35
N TYR A 257 -9.36 20.02 -3.53
CA TYR A 257 -9.36 21.47 -3.67
C TYR A 257 -10.79 22.00 -3.73
N HIS A 258 -10.93 23.33 -3.63
CA HIS A 258 -12.17 24.00 -3.96
C HIS A 258 -12.54 23.78 -5.43
N THR A 259 -13.84 23.73 -5.75
CA THR A 259 -14.33 23.56 -7.13
C THR A 259 -13.88 24.66 -8.09
N PHE A 260 -13.73 25.88 -7.58
CA PHE A 260 -13.27 27.06 -8.33
C PHE A 260 -11.75 27.23 -8.34
N GLN A 261 -11.00 26.23 -7.86
CA GLN A 261 -9.53 26.28 -7.88
C GLN A 261 -9.05 26.37 -9.33
N GLY A 262 -8.13 27.31 -9.61
CA GLY A 262 -7.59 27.50 -10.96
C GLY A 262 -8.53 28.20 -11.96
N GLY A 263 -9.79 28.49 -11.60
CA GLY A 263 -10.74 29.16 -12.48
C GLY A 263 -11.11 28.30 -13.69
N CYS A 264 -11.23 28.91 -14.88
CA CYS A 264 -11.52 28.19 -16.13
C CYS A 264 -10.28 27.58 -16.82
N ASP A 265 -9.25 27.18 -16.08
CA ASP A 265 -8.11 26.47 -16.67
C ASP A 265 -8.45 24.99 -16.90
N GLY A 266 -9.37 24.74 -17.83
CA GLY A 266 -9.78 23.40 -18.28
C GLY A 266 -8.82 22.75 -19.27
N SER A 267 -7.54 23.15 -19.26
CA SER A 267 -6.55 22.62 -20.20
C SER A 267 -6.31 21.13 -19.99
N ASN A 268 -6.21 20.68 -18.74
CA ASN A 268 -6.29 19.28 -18.34
C ASN A 268 -6.74 19.15 -16.88
N PRO A 269 -7.95 18.61 -16.62
CA PRO A 269 -8.51 18.53 -15.27
C PRO A 269 -7.73 17.63 -14.31
N TYR A 270 -6.69 16.94 -14.77
CA TYR A 270 -5.81 16.13 -13.93
C TYR A 270 -4.50 16.84 -13.55
N THR A 271 -4.25 18.05 -14.05
CA THR A 271 -3.03 18.84 -13.77
C THR A 271 -3.29 20.33 -13.55
N SER A 272 -4.51 20.80 -13.80
CA SER A 272 -4.99 22.15 -13.55
C SER A 272 -6.37 22.08 -12.88
N GLY A 273 -6.88 23.23 -12.43
CA GLY A 273 -8.17 23.28 -11.76
C GLY A 273 -8.14 22.74 -10.33
N ASP A 274 -9.22 22.09 -9.93
CA ASP A 274 -9.35 21.33 -8.67
C ASP A 274 -8.73 19.92 -8.72
N LEU A 275 -8.19 19.55 -9.89
CA LEU A 275 -7.61 18.24 -10.22
C LEU A 275 -8.63 17.09 -10.33
N ILE A 276 -9.90 17.40 -10.60
CA ILE A 276 -11.01 16.44 -10.73
C ILE A 276 -11.72 16.65 -12.08
N ALA A 277 -11.90 15.59 -12.88
CA ALA A 277 -12.48 15.73 -14.22
C ALA A 277 -14.01 15.67 -14.25
N ASP A 278 -14.65 15.12 -13.21
CA ASP A 278 -16.11 15.07 -13.10
C ASP A 278 -16.70 16.22 -12.28
N THR A 279 -15.87 17.18 -11.86
CA THR A 279 -16.29 18.51 -11.39
C THR A 279 -16.25 19.47 -12.58
N ASN A 280 -17.31 20.24 -12.77
CA ASN A 280 -17.32 21.30 -13.77
C ASN A 280 -16.41 22.47 -13.35
N ASP A 281 -15.63 23.01 -14.29
CA ASP A 281 -14.82 24.21 -14.07
C ASP A 281 -15.68 25.40 -13.63
N GLU A 282 -15.17 26.19 -12.69
CA GLU A 282 -15.83 27.37 -12.16
C GLU A 282 -14.85 28.55 -12.00
N VAL A 283 -15.27 29.77 -12.36
CA VAL A 283 -14.40 30.96 -12.25
C VAL A 283 -14.15 31.37 -10.79
N THR A 284 -15.19 31.36 -9.96
CA THR A 284 -15.18 31.87 -8.59
C THR A 284 -16.23 31.17 -7.74
N ALA A 285 -15.95 31.00 -6.45
CA ALA A 285 -16.89 30.48 -5.46
C ALA A 285 -18.29 31.12 -5.49
N ARG A 286 -19.31 30.32 -5.17
CA ARG A 286 -20.68 30.77 -4.90
C ARG A 286 -20.99 30.74 -3.42
N TYR A 287 -21.87 31.65 -3.01
CA TYR A 287 -22.25 31.84 -1.61
C TYR A 287 -23.76 31.71 -1.39
N ASP A 288 -24.54 31.60 -2.46
CA ASP A 288 -25.98 31.40 -2.40
C ASP A 288 -26.39 30.15 -3.19
N CYS A 289 -27.62 29.71 -3.01
CA CYS A 289 -28.15 28.53 -3.69
C CYS A 289 -28.88 28.93 -4.99
N VAL A 290 -28.17 29.64 -5.86
CA VAL A 290 -28.70 30.07 -7.16
C VAL A 290 -27.80 29.54 -8.26
N GLN A 291 -28.32 28.64 -9.08
CA GLN A 291 -27.56 28.07 -10.19
C GLN A 291 -27.07 29.16 -11.14
N THR A 292 -25.76 29.17 -11.34
CA THR A 292 -25.07 30.01 -12.32
C THR A 292 -24.30 29.16 -13.32
N THR A 293 -23.78 29.82 -14.35
CA THR A 293 -22.99 29.17 -15.41
C THR A 293 -21.72 29.99 -15.59
N SER A 294 -20.58 29.33 -15.48
CA SER A 294 -19.27 29.88 -15.81
C SER A 294 -18.45 28.81 -16.55
N CYS A 295 -17.32 29.19 -17.16
CA CYS A 295 -16.47 28.27 -17.92
C CYS A 295 -17.20 27.42 -18.99
N SER A 296 -18.34 27.89 -19.50
CA SER A 296 -19.22 27.18 -20.46
C SER A 296 -20.00 25.99 -19.90
N SER A 297 -20.08 25.82 -18.58
CA SER A 297 -20.83 24.76 -17.91
C SER A 297 -21.55 25.27 -16.65
N ALA A 298 -22.45 24.48 -16.09
CA ALA A 298 -23.13 24.84 -14.85
C ALA A 298 -22.13 24.78 -13.68
N ASP A 299 -22.07 25.86 -12.89
CA ASP A 299 -21.22 25.91 -11.71
C ASP A 299 -21.64 24.81 -10.71
N PRO A 300 -20.70 24.10 -10.08
CA PRO A 300 -20.97 22.95 -9.20
C PRO A 300 -21.45 23.39 -7.80
N ILE A 301 -22.47 24.26 -7.74
CA ILE A 301 -22.92 24.95 -6.52
C ILE A 301 -23.44 24.05 -5.39
N HIS A 302 -23.74 22.80 -5.71
CA HIS A 302 -24.24 21.77 -4.80
C HIS A 302 -23.11 20.87 -4.28
N ASN A 303 -21.87 21.05 -4.77
CA ASN A 303 -20.72 20.29 -4.33
C ASN A 303 -20.25 20.77 -2.95
N TYR A 304 -19.85 19.86 -2.08
CA TYR A 304 -19.33 20.22 -0.76
C TYR A 304 -18.07 21.09 -0.80
N MET A 305 -17.34 21.12 -1.92
CA MET A 305 -16.10 21.89 -2.08
C MET A 305 -16.31 23.31 -2.67
N ASP A 306 -17.55 23.77 -2.82
CA ASP A 306 -17.87 25.20 -3.06
C ASP A 306 -18.11 25.93 -1.71
N TYR A 307 -18.60 27.17 -1.71
CA TYR A 307 -18.88 28.01 -0.53
C TYR A 307 -20.36 28.34 -0.31
N THR A 308 -21.26 27.63 -1.01
CA THR A 308 -22.70 27.82 -0.85
C THR A 308 -23.18 27.45 0.56
N ASN A 309 -24.43 27.79 0.85
CA ASN A 309 -25.03 27.49 2.15
C ASN A 309 -25.09 25.98 2.40
N ASP A 310 -25.06 25.55 3.66
CA ASP A 310 -25.05 24.14 4.04
C ASP A 310 -26.22 23.34 3.45
N THR A 311 -27.39 23.95 3.29
CA THR A 311 -28.58 23.30 2.72
C THR A 311 -28.54 23.15 1.20
N CYS A 312 -27.61 23.85 0.54
CA CYS A 312 -27.40 23.77 -0.90
C CYS A 312 -26.45 22.64 -1.25
N MET A 313 -25.44 22.39 -0.41
CA MET A 313 -24.46 21.34 -0.65
C MET A 313 -25.03 19.96 -0.32
N ASP A 314 -24.86 19.01 -1.23
CA ASP A 314 -25.42 17.67 -1.09
C ASP A 314 -24.55 16.53 -1.65
N HIS A 315 -23.39 16.81 -2.28
CA HIS A 315 -22.57 15.74 -2.83
C HIS A 315 -21.05 15.98 -2.91
N PHE A 316 -20.33 14.86 -2.85
CA PHE A 316 -19.06 14.66 -3.54
C PHE A 316 -19.27 13.90 -4.85
N THR A 317 -18.41 14.13 -5.84
CA THR A 317 -18.37 13.35 -7.08
C THR A 317 -17.62 12.02 -6.89
N ALA A 318 -17.67 11.15 -7.91
CA ALA A 318 -16.98 9.87 -7.86
C ALA A 318 -15.46 10.04 -7.93
N GLU A 319 -14.93 10.94 -8.75
CA GLU A 319 -13.49 11.20 -8.77
C GLU A 319 -13.00 11.94 -7.50
N GLN A 320 -13.82 12.80 -6.88
CA GLN A 320 -13.51 13.35 -5.56
C GLN A 320 -13.40 12.24 -4.50
N ALA A 321 -14.35 11.29 -4.48
CA ALA A 321 -14.28 10.13 -3.59
C ALA A 321 -12.98 9.33 -3.79
N ASN A 322 -12.62 9.01 -5.03
CA ASN A 322 -11.38 8.29 -5.35
C ASN A 322 -10.14 9.09 -4.93
N ARG A 323 -10.12 10.41 -5.13
CA ARG A 323 -9.00 11.26 -4.73
C ARG A 323 -8.86 11.30 -3.20
N MET A 324 -9.97 11.36 -2.46
CA MET A 324 -9.94 11.27 -1.00
C MET A 324 -9.41 9.93 -0.52
N VAL A 325 -9.83 8.81 -1.13
CA VAL A 325 -9.27 7.48 -0.82
C VAL A 325 -7.77 7.45 -1.11
N CYS A 326 -7.30 8.02 -2.22
CA CYS A 326 -5.87 8.15 -2.50
C CYS A 326 -5.14 8.95 -1.41
N GLY A 327 -5.70 10.09 -1.02
CA GLY A 327 -5.18 10.91 0.08
C GLY A 327 -5.07 10.13 1.39
N LEU A 328 -6.13 9.40 1.74
CA LEU A 328 -6.20 8.59 2.95
C LEU A 328 -5.16 7.45 2.93
N VAL A 329 -5.19 6.57 1.93
CA VAL A 329 -4.38 5.35 1.94
C VAL A 329 -2.89 5.59 1.73
N ASN A 330 -2.51 6.67 1.02
CA ASN A 330 -1.09 6.95 0.75
C ASN A 330 -0.45 7.89 1.77
N TYR A 331 -1.20 8.85 2.32
CA TYR A 331 -0.64 9.84 3.25
C TYR A 331 -1.04 9.60 4.70
N ARG A 332 -2.16 8.91 4.96
CA ARG A 332 -2.66 8.61 6.31
C ARG A 332 -3.07 7.13 6.46
N PRO A 333 -2.17 6.18 6.16
CA PRO A 333 -2.52 4.76 6.14
C PRO A 333 -2.98 4.23 7.50
N SER A 334 -2.53 4.82 8.60
CA SER A 334 -2.86 4.39 9.97
C SER A 334 -4.14 5.04 10.54
N LEU A 335 -4.76 5.97 9.81
CA LEU A 335 -5.89 6.77 10.31
C LEU A 335 -7.21 5.99 10.33
N TYR A 336 -7.27 4.86 9.62
CA TYR A 336 -8.44 4.00 9.51
C TYR A 336 -8.09 2.56 9.92
N GLY A 337 -9.09 1.77 10.36
CA GLY A 337 -8.88 0.34 10.68
C GLY A 337 -9.28 -0.08 12.10
N GLY A 338 -9.70 0.87 12.95
CA GLY A 338 -10.53 0.55 14.11
C GLY A 338 -9.83 -0.22 15.24
N SER A 339 -8.79 0.37 15.82
CA SER A 339 -8.70 0.52 17.27
C SER A 339 -7.68 1.62 17.53
N GLY A 340 -7.96 2.53 18.46
CA GLY A 340 -7.01 3.55 18.89
C GLY A 340 -5.70 3.01 19.51
N SER A 341 -5.42 1.71 19.39
CA SER A 341 -4.13 1.08 19.61
C SER A 341 -3.67 0.40 18.33
N ASN A 342 -2.56 0.86 17.79
CA ASN A 342 -1.76 0.14 16.80
C ASN A 342 -1.56 -1.32 17.26
N GLN A 343 -2.00 -2.30 16.46
CA GLN A 343 -1.77 -3.70 16.79
C GLN A 343 -0.31 -4.04 16.48
N SER A 344 0.37 -4.68 17.44
CA SER A 344 1.76 -5.06 17.19
C SER A 344 1.85 -6.05 16.03
N PRO A 345 2.90 -5.95 15.20
CA PRO A 345 3.06 -6.80 14.04
C PRO A 345 3.29 -8.25 14.49
N ASN A 346 3.14 -9.19 13.58
CA ASN A 346 3.60 -10.56 13.78
C ASN A 346 5.01 -10.71 13.19
N ALA A 347 6.01 -10.82 14.07
CA ALA A 347 7.39 -11.09 13.66
C ALA A 347 7.55 -12.56 13.27
N ALA A 348 7.96 -12.81 12.03
CA ALA A 348 8.24 -14.15 11.54
C ALA A 348 9.41 -14.14 10.54
N PHE A 349 10.18 -15.22 10.52
CA PHE A 349 11.23 -15.41 9.52
C PHE A 349 11.49 -16.88 9.23
N SER A 350 12.09 -17.13 8.07
CA SER A 350 12.71 -18.40 7.70
C SER A 350 14.18 -18.21 7.36
N PHE A 351 14.95 -19.29 7.27
CA PHE A 351 16.37 -19.21 6.95
C PHE A 351 16.84 -20.45 6.16
N SER A 352 17.95 -20.29 5.44
CA SER A 352 18.69 -21.40 4.81
C SER A 352 20.18 -21.31 5.14
N THR A 353 20.79 -22.45 5.47
CA THR A 353 22.20 -22.55 5.90
C THR A 353 23.06 -23.19 4.81
N THR A 354 24.19 -22.56 4.46
CA THR A 354 25.24 -23.13 3.60
C THR A 354 26.58 -23.00 4.30
N GLY A 355 27.05 -24.09 4.93
CA GLY A 355 28.25 -24.06 5.76
C GLY A 355 28.07 -23.10 6.94
N LEU A 356 28.98 -22.13 7.04
CA LEU A 356 28.95 -21.07 8.08
C LEU A 356 28.09 -19.86 7.71
N THR A 357 27.50 -19.82 6.51
CA THR A 357 26.67 -18.70 6.06
C THR A 357 25.19 -19.04 6.14
N VAL A 358 24.38 -18.08 6.56
CA VAL A 358 22.93 -18.18 6.69
C VAL A 358 22.27 -17.02 5.97
N ASP A 359 21.36 -17.34 5.06
CA ASP A 359 20.49 -16.37 4.40
C ASP A 359 19.13 -16.37 5.10
N PHE A 360 18.69 -15.20 5.56
CA PHE A 360 17.41 -15.01 6.25
C PHE A 360 16.39 -14.41 5.29
N THR A 361 15.14 -14.83 5.45
CA THR A 361 13.99 -14.30 4.72
C THR A 361 12.93 -13.86 5.72
N ASP A 362 12.56 -12.60 5.67
CA ASP A 362 11.46 -12.03 6.43
C ASP A 362 10.12 -12.64 5.99
N GLY A 363 9.29 -12.98 6.96
CA GLY A 363 7.91 -13.43 6.76
C GLY A 363 6.95 -12.69 7.67
N SER A 364 7.36 -11.55 8.23
CA SER A 364 6.57 -10.77 9.15
C SER A 364 5.37 -10.13 8.46
N SER A 365 4.28 -9.94 9.20
CA SER A 365 3.04 -9.36 8.69
C SER A 365 2.45 -8.45 9.75
N ASP A 366 1.75 -7.41 9.34
CA ASP A 366 1.09 -6.50 10.28
C ASP A 366 -0.43 -6.53 10.06
N PRO A 367 -1.26 -6.77 11.10
CA PRO A 367 -2.71 -6.91 10.94
C PRO A 367 -3.43 -5.65 10.43
N ASP A 368 -2.89 -4.48 10.74
CA ASP A 368 -3.50 -3.16 10.49
C ASP A 368 -2.53 -2.16 9.83
N GLY A 369 -1.42 -2.64 9.26
CA GLY A 369 -0.42 -1.78 8.64
C GLY A 369 0.64 -2.52 7.83
N ASN A 370 1.86 -1.98 7.84
CA ASN A 370 3.04 -2.51 7.17
C ASN A 370 4.25 -2.46 8.12
N VAL A 371 5.12 -3.47 8.02
CA VAL A 371 6.43 -3.45 8.69
C VAL A 371 7.36 -2.46 7.98
N VAL A 372 7.94 -1.51 8.72
CA VAL A 372 8.81 -0.44 8.18
C VAL A 372 10.26 -0.53 8.66
N SER A 373 10.54 -1.34 9.69
CA SER A 373 11.88 -1.52 10.23
C SER A 373 12.15 -2.97 10.67
N TRP A 374 13.40 -3.40 10.50
CA TRP A 374 13.90 -4.71 10.91
C TRP A 374 15.16 -4.53 11.75
N SER A 375 15.29 -5.29 12.82
CA SER A 375 16.47 -5.33 13.67
C SER A 375 16.80 -6.78 14.01
N TRP A 376 17.93 -7.25 13.49
CA TRP A 376 18.42 -8.60 13.67
C TRP A 376 19.54 -8.65 14.70
N THR A 377 19.54 -9.68 15.54
CA THR A 377 20.69 -10.09 16.34
C THR A 377 20.99 -11.55 16.04
N PHE A 378 22.23 -11.87 15.64
CA PHE A 378 22.58 -13.21 15.18
C PHE A 378 23.09 -14.15 16.29
N GLY A 379 23.14 -13.69 17.55
CA GLY A 379 23.55 -14.52 18.69
C GLY A 379 25.06 -14.70 18.86
N ASP A 380 25.87 -14.15 17.95
CA ASP A 380 27.35 -14.07 18.05
C ASP A 380 27.86 -12.65 18.38
N GLY A 381 26.94 -11.72 18.65
CA GLY A 381 27.22 -10.31 18.93
C GLY A 381 27.09 -9.38 17.73
N SER A 382 26.88 -9.91 16.51
CA SER A 382 26.61 -9.11 15.31
C SER A 382 25.13 -8.83 15.08
N THR A 383 24.83 -7.79 14.30
CA THR A 383 23.47 -7.28 14.06
C THR A 383 23.27 -6.83 12.61
N SER A 384 22.02 -6.72 12.16
CA SER A 384 21.66 -6.15 10.85
C SER A 384 20.33 -5.40 10.90
N SER A 385 20.12 -4.47 9.97
CA SER A 385 18.85 -3.76 9.77
C SER A 385 18.23 -3.99 8.39
N ALA A 386 18.81 -4.88 7.58
CA ALA A 386 18.22 -5.26 6.29
C ALA A 386 16.99 -6.15 6.51
N GLN A 387 15.99 -6.07 5.62
CA GLN A 387 14.82 -6.96 5.67
C GLN A 387 15.22 -8.44 5.51
N ASN A 388 16.06 -8.75 4.52
CA ASN A 388 16.53 -10.10 4.22
C ASN A 388 18.07 -10.16 4.28
N PRO A 389 18.68 -10.24 5.48
CA PRO A 389 20.14 -10.24 5.61
C PRO A 389 20.76 -11.60 5.29
N SER A 390 22.02 -11.58 4.89
CA SER A 390 22.92 -12.74 4.86
C SER A 390 24.00 -12.56 5.92
N HIS A 391 24.26 -13.58 6.73
CA HIS A 391 25.24 -13.52 7.83
C HIS A 391 26.18 -14.73 7.83
N SER A 392 27.46 -14.50 8.10
CA SER A 392 28.49 -15.54 8.17
C SER A 392 29.08 -15.64 9.57
N TYR A 393 29.01 -16.83 10.17
CA TYR A 393 29.55 -17.10 11.50
C TYR A 393 31.03 -17.47 11.46
N ALA A 394 31.76 -17.13 12.52
CA ALA A 394 33.19 -17.43 12.63
C ALA A 394 33.49 -18.89 13.00
N SER A 395 32.52 -19.61 13.56
CA SER A 395 32.68 -21.02 13.97
C SER A 395 31.38 -21.79 13.82
N ALA A 396 31.48 -23.12 13.74
CA ALA A 396 30.32 -24.00 13.80
C ALA A 396 29.64 -23.90 15.17
N GLY A 397 28.32 -23.98 15.19
CA GLY A 397 27.57 -23.90 16.43
C GLY A 397 26.08 -23.67 16.21
N THR A 398 25.34 -23.67 17.31
CA THR A 398 23.93 -23.28 17.35
C THR A 398 23.84 -21.88 17.95
N TYR A 399 23.28 -20.95 17.17
CA TYR A 399 23.14 -19.55 17.53
C TYR A 399 21.67 -19.19 17.67
N MET A 400 21.33 -18.38 18.68
CA MET A 400 19.97 -17.88 18.87
C MET A 400 19.80 -16.58 18.08
N VAL A 401 19.14 -16.67 16.93
CA VAL A 401 18.88 -15.52 16.06
C VAL A 401 17.55 -14.90 16.45
N SER A 402 17.52 -13.57 16.59
CA SER A 402 16.29 -12.82 16.90
C SER A 402 16.05 -11.75 15.85
N LEU A 403 14.79 -11.61 15.46
CA LEU A 403 14.27 -10.54 14.62
C LEU A 403 13.30 -9.71 15.47
N THR A 404 13.52 -8.40 15.53
CA THR A 404 12.54 -7.41 16.00
C THR A 404 12.10 -6.58 14.81
N VAL A 405 10.79 -6.46 14.61
CA VAL A 405 10.21 -5.62 13.55
C VAL A 405 9.39 -4.49 14.16
N THR A 406 9.41 -3.33 13.51
CA THR A 406 8.58 -2.16 13.84
C THR A 406 7.62 -1.89 12.71
N ASP A 407 6.34 -1.67 13.02
CA ASP A 407 5.33 -1.26 12.05
C ASP A 407 5.30 0.26 11.81
N ASN A 408 4.45 0.69 10.87
CA ASN A 408 4.21 2.10 10.56
C ASN A 408 3.47 2.88 11.66
N GLY A 409 2.91 2.21 12.67
CA GLY A 409 2.36 2.83 13.88
C GLY A 409 3.33 2.82 15.08
N GLY A 410 4.60 2.43 14.88
CA GLY A 410 5.65 2.41 15.89
C GLY A 410 5.61 1.25 16.91
N ALA A 411 4.67 0.30 16.81
CA ALA A 411 4.67 -0.87 17.67
C ALA A 411 5.68 -1.91 17.19
N ASN A 412 6.12 -2.77 18.11
CA ASN A 412 7.22 -3.69 17.89
C ASN A 412 6.81 -5.10 18.26
N ALA A 413 7.28 -6.07 17.49
CA ALA A 413 7.22 -7.47 17.86
C ALA A 413 8.56 -8.16 17.58
N SER A 414 8.82 -9.22 18.33
CA SER A 414 10.07 -9.97 18.22
C SER A 414 9.83 -11.47 18.16
N THR A 415 10.65 -12.17 17.39
CA THR A 415 10.70 -13.64 17.33
C THR A 415 12.14 -14.13 17.33
N SER A 416 12.37 -15.34 17.85
CA SER A 416 13.70 -15.94 17.93
C SER A 416 13.67 -17.40 17.50
N GLN A 417 14.69 -17.84 16.77
CA GLN A 417 14.87 -19.24 16.37
C GLN A 417 16.33 -19.67 16.57
N GLN A 418 16.54 -20.94 16.90
CA GLN A 418 17.87 -21.54 16.91
C GLN A 418 18.31 -21.87 15.49
N VAL A 419 19.45 -21.34 15.09
CA VAL A 419 20.08 -21.61 13.79
C VAL A 419 21.36 -22.38 14.03
N THR A 420 21.45 -23.59 13.48
CA THR A 420 22.69 -24.38 13.55
C THR A 420 23.45 -24.23 12.26
N VAL A 421 24.68 -23.73 12.36
CA VAL A 421 25.64 -23.70 11.26
C VAL A 421 26.72 -24.72 11.52
N THR A 422 27.05 -25.48 10.49
CA THR A 422 28.15 -26.43 10.51
C THR A 422 29.25 -25.85 9.67
N ASP A 423 30.45 -25.82 10.20
CA ASP A 423 31.59 -25.57 9.34
C ASP A 423 31.62 -26.72 8.33
N GLY A 424 31.52 -26.42 7.04
CA GLY A 424 31.74 -27.42 5.99
C GLY A 424 33.14 -28.03 6.07
N SER A 425 34.00 -27.55 6.98
CA SER A 425 35.30 -28.11 7.35
C SER A 425 35.25 -29.21 8.43
N GLY A 426 34.10 -29.48 9.05
CA GLY A 426 33.92 -30.66 9.91
C GLY A 426 33.46 -31.86 9.09
N GLY A 427 34.38 -32.64 8.52
CA GLY A 427 34.03 -33.98 8.00
C GLY A 427 34.75 -34.50 6.75
N ALA A 428 35.70 -33.77 6.15
CA ALA A 428 36.54 -34.40 5.13
C ALA A 428 37.59 -35.27 5.82
N ILE A 429 37.28 -36.55 6.03
CA ILE A 429 38.29 -37.56 6.38
C ILE A 429 39.40 -37.41 5.33
N SER A 430 40.60 -37.03 5.77
CA SER A 430 41.74 -36.86 4.86
C SER A 430 42.52 -38.16 4.83
N LEU A 431 42.59 -38.80 3.67
CA LEU A 431 43.26 -40.08 3.46
C LEU A 431 44.53 -39.93 2.62
N SER A 432 45.61 -40.53 3.08
CA SER A 432 46.83 -40.79 2.32
C SER A 432 47.09 -42.30 2.25
N ALA A 433 47.59 -42.78 1.11
CA ALA A 433 47.94 -44.18 0.95
C ALA A 433 49.27 -44.32 0.19
N VAL A 434 50.13 -45.23 0.66
CA VAL A 434 51.43 -45.51 0.07
C VAL A 434 51.58 -47.00 -0.17
N GLY A 435 51.89 -47.37 -1.42
CA GLY A 435 52.14 -48.75 -1.83
C GLY A 435 53.62 -49.08 -1.87
N TYR A 436 53.98 -50.29 -1.44
CA TYR A 436 55.33 -50.83 -1.57
C TYR A 436 55.34 -52.35 -1.80
N LYS A 437 56.44 -52.84 -2.40
CA LYS A 437 56.67 -54.25 -2.68
C LYS A 437 57.54 -54.89 -1.59
N VAL A 438 57.13 -56.06 -1.13
CA VAL A 438 57.92 -56.98 -0.29
C VAL A 438 58.09 -58.31 -1.04
N ARG A 439 59.09 -59.14 -0.68
CA ARG A 439 59.39 -60.37 -1.44
C ARG A 439 58.15 -61.28 -1.55
N GLY A 440 57.55 -61.29 -2.74
CA GLY A 440 56.38 -62.13 -3.06
C GLY A 440 55.01 -61.50 -2.80
N TYR A 441 54.92 -60.28 -2.24
CA TYR A 441 53.67 -59.63 -1.84
C TYR A 441 53.68 -58.11 -2.09
N GLN A 442 52.50 -57.49 -2.17
CA GLN A 442 52.30 -56.04 -2.23
C GLN A 442 51.60 -55.57 -0.96
N LYS A 443 51.90 -54.35 -0.50
CA LYS A 443 51.25 -53.76 0.69
C LYS A 443 50.89 -52.30 0.47
N ALA A 444 49.73 -51.88 0.93
CA ALA A 444 49.34 -50.47 0.97
C ALA A 444 49.17 -50.03 2.43
N ASP A 445 49.93 -49.03 2.86
CA ASP A 445 49.75 -48.38 4.15
C ASP A 445 48.85 -47.16 3.97
N LEU A 446 47.74 -47.12 4.70
CA LEU A 446 46.76 -46.05 4.73
C LEU A 446 46.92 -45.27 6.03
N THR A 447 46.85 -43.94 5.95
CA THR A 447 46.75 -43.05 7.11
C THR A 447 45.61 -42.07 6.90
N TRP A 448 44.81 -41.84 7.94
CA TRP A 448 43.72 -40.89 7.88
C TRP A 448 43.63 -40.01 9.13
N SER A 449 42.97 -38.87 8.95
CA SER A 449 42.62 -37.95 10.02
C SER A 449 41.22 -37.38 9.76
N GLY A 450 40.56 -36.85 10.79
CA GLY A 450 39.23 -36.24 10.68
C GLY A 450 38.04 -37.17 10.92
N ALA A 451 38.26 -38.49 11.06
CA ALA A 451 37.23 -39.42 11.54
C ALA A 451 37.00 -39.26 13.05
N SER A 452 35.75 -39.20 13.50
CA SER A 452 35.36 -38.92 14.89
C SER A 452 34.72 -40.12 15.62
N GLY A 453 34.23 -41.10 14.86
CA GLY A 453 33.64 -42.35 15.33
C GLY A 453 34.67 -43.30 15.91
N SER A 454 34.18 -44.26 16.71
CA SER A 454 35.02 -45.30 17.34
C SER A 454 35.55 -46.35 16.34
N THR A 455 34.93 -46.44 15.16
CA THR A 455 35.27 -47.38 14.09
C THR A 455 35.19 -46.68 12.73
N VAL A 456 35.95 -47.17 11.75
CA VAL A 456 35.89 -46.72 10.36
C VAL A 456 35.77 -47.91 9.40
N GLU A 457 35.17 -47.66 8.24
CA GLU A 457 35.06 -48.59 7.13
C GLU A 457 36.12 -48.27 6.08
N ILE A 458 36.83 -49.29 5.59
CA ILE A 458 37.86 -49.13 4.57
C ILE A 458 37.38 -49.83 3.30
N TYR A 459 37.33 -49.08 2.20
CA TYR A 459 36.92 -49.58 0.89
C TYR A 459 38.12 -49.67 -0.04
N ARG A 460 38.16 -50.73 -0.86
CA ARG A 460 39.11 -50.92 -1.96
C ARG A 460 38.34 -51.18 -3.25
N ASP A 461 38.60 -50.35 -4.26
CA ASP A 461 37.94 -50.39 -5.57
C ASP A 461 36.40 -50.40 -5.46
N GLY A 462 35.86 -49.63 -4.51
CA GLY A 462 34.42 -49.52 -4.24
C GLY A 462 33.82 -50.68 -3.42
N ASN A 463 34.60 -51.71 -3.08
CA ASN A 463 34.13 -52.81 -2.23
C ASN A 463 34.63 -52.63 -0.79
N LEU A 464 33.78 -52.92 0.20
CA LEU A 464 34.18 -52.90 1.61
C LEU A 464 35.27 -53.96 1.83
N LEU A 465 36.45 -53.52 2.25
CA LEU A 465 37.58 -54.37 2.59
C LEU A 465 37.48 -54.85 4.05
N THR A 466 37.23 -53.91 4.98
CA THR A 466 37.12 -54.21 6.41
C THR A 466 36.49 -53.05 7.19
N THR A 467 36.04 -53.33 8.41
CA THR A 467 35.69 -52.33 9.43
C THR A 467 36.66 -52.48 10.60
N THR A 468 37.32 -51.40 11.00
CA THR A 468 38.36 -51.40 12.05
C THR A 468 38.11 -50.32 13.09
N GLY A 469 38.72 -50.44 14.27
CA GLY A 469 38.78 -49.33 15.22
C GLY A 469 39.45 -48.10 14.59
N ASN A 470 39.03 -46.91 14.97
CA ASN A 470 39.57 -45.66 14.44
C ASN A 470 40.97 -45.35 15.02
N SER A 471 41.98 -46.07 14.55
CA SER A 471 43.39 -45.92 14.96
C SER A 471 44.19 -44.92 14.12
N GLY A 472 43.56 -44.30 13.10
CA GLY A 472 44.22 -43.38 12.16
C GLY A 472 45.15 -44.05 11.13
N SER A 473 45.26 -45.38 11.13
CA SER A 473 46.09 -46.12 10.16
C SER A 473 45.64 -47.57 9.96
N PHE A 474 45.94 -48.12 8.78
CA PHE A 474 45.66 -49.50 8.37
C PHE A 474 46.63 -49.97 7.27
N THR A 475 47.01 -51.25 7.27
CA THR A 475 47.83 -51.86 6.21
C THR A 475 47.05 -52.95 5.48
N ASP A 476 46.83 -52.78 4.18
CA ASP A 476 46.27 -53.82 3.31
C ASP A 476 47.38 -54.74 2.79
N ASN A 477 47.22 -56.06 2.97
CA ASN A 477 48.16 -57.08 2.46
C ASN A 477 47.58 -57.71 1.19
N ILE A 478 48.27 -57.55 0.06
CA ILE A 478 47.77 -57.92 -1.26
C ILE A 478 48.54 -59.15 -1.78
N ASP A 479 47.86 -60.30 -1.84
CA ASP A 479 48.42 -61.61 -2.25
C ASP A 479 48.51 -61.81 -3.79
N LYS A 480 48.83 -60.75 -4.54
CA LYS A 480 49.02 -60.85 -6.01
C LYS A 480 50.50 -60.71 -6.42
N LYS A 481 50.93 -61.60 -7.32
CA LYS A 481 52.24 -61.57 -7.98
C LYS A 481 52.11 -60.95 -9.38
N GLY A 482 52.67 -59.76 -9.60
CA GLY A 482 52.72 -59.07 -10.90
C GLY A 482 52.76 -57.55 -10.75
N GLY A 483 53.50 -56.84 -11.60
CA GLY A 483 53.57 -55.36 -11.60
C GLY A 483 52.50 -54.72 -12.48
N GLY A 484 52.13 -53.47 -12.19
CA GLY A 484 51.21 -52.68 -13.03
C GLY A 484 49.74 -52.73 -12.60
N VAL A 485 49.45 -53.01 -11.33
CA VAL A 485 48.09 -52.97 -10.77
C VAL A 485 47.93 -51.69 -9.94
N SER A 486 46.78 -51.03 -10.10
CA SER A 486 46.38 -49.84 -9.32
C SER A 486 45.18 -50.19 -8.46
N TYR A 487 45.14 -49.67 -7.23
CA TYR A 487 44.01 -49.80 -6.30
C TYR A 487 43.56 -48.42 -5.83
N THR A 488 42.25 -48.23 -5.68
CA THR A 488 41.67 -46.99 -5.12
C THR A 488 41.11 -47.25 -3.74
N TYR A 489 41.49 -46.44 -2.76
CA TYR A 489 41.06 -46.53 -1.37
C TYR A 489 40.20 -45.36 -0.94
N VAL A 490 39.23 -45.64 -0.07
CA VAL A 490 38.38 -44.66 0.65
C VAL A 490 38.19 -45.13 2.09
N VAL A 491 38.23 -44.20 3.05
CA VAL A 491 37.89 -44.46 4.46
C VAL A 491 36.61 -43.70 4.79
N CYS A 492 35.63 -44.38 5.37
CA CYS A 492 34.36 -43.77 5.78
C CYS A 492 34.11 -43.92 7.28
N ASP A 493 33.45 -42.92 7.85
CA ASP A 493 32.99 -42.88 9.24
C ASP A 493 31.54 -42.39 9.25
N SER A 494 30.63 -43.22 9.75
CA SER A 494 29.22 -42.85 9.97
C SER A 494 28.51 -42.26 8.73
N GLY A 495 28.92 -42.67 7.53
CA GLY A 495 28.37 -42.22 6.24
C GLY A 495 29.15 -41.10 5.56
N GLU A 496 30.14 -40.49 6.22
CA GLU A 496 31.05 -39.52 5.62
C GLU A 496 32.32 -40.22 5.15
N CYS A 497 32.78 -39.93 3.92
CA CYS A 497 33.89 -40.63 3.30
C CYS A 497 35.04 -39.69 2.92
N SER A 498 36.26 -40.24 2.94
CA SER A 498 37.49 -39.52 2.63
C SER A 498 37.62 -39.16 1.15
N ASN A 499 38.63 -38.36 0.82
CA ASN A 499 39.16 -38.32 -0.54
C ASN A 499 39.60 -39.73 -1.00
N GLN A 500 39.58 -39.97 -2.31
CA GLN A 500 40.12 -41.18 -2.91
C GLN A 500 41.65 -41.13 -2.91
N ALA A 501 42.30 -42.21 -2.48
CA ALA A 501 43.74 -42.39 -2.56
C ALA A 501 44.07 -43.54 -3.52
N VAL A 502 44.85 -43.25 -4.57
CA VAL A 502 45.22 -44.24 -5.59
C VAL A 502 46.64 -44.72 -5.34
N VAL A 503 46.82 -46.04 -5.26
CA VAL A 503 48.11 -46.70 -5.05
C VAL A 503 48.46 -47.54 -6.26
N GLN A 504 49.66 -47.36 -6.82
CA GLN A 504 50.20 -48.14 -7.93
C GLN A 504 51.40 -48.96 -7.49
N PHE A 505 51.47 -50.23 -7.93
CA PHE A 505 52.51 -51.19 -7.56
C PHE A 505 53.47 -51.56 -8.70
#